data_AF-A0AA95NAA3-F1
#
_entry.id   AF-A0AA95NAA3-F1
#
_cell.length_a   1.000
_cell.length_b   1.000
_cell.length_c   1.000
_cell.angle_alpha   90.00
_cell.angle_beta   90.00
_cell.angle_gamma   90.00
#
_symmetry.space_group_name_H-M   'P 1'
#
loop_
_entity.id
_entity.type
_entity.pdbx_description
1 polymer ?
#
loop_
_entity_poly.entity_id
_entity_poly.type
_entity_poly.pdbx_seq_one_letter_code
_entity_poly.pdbx_strand_id
1 'polypeptide(L)'
;MRLSTANIFDASIATLQKRQQHMQDSQQRLTSGKRIERASDDPTGAARAERALAAIGQVEANQRALDASRNSMTLSESALGDAGEILQQIRETLVAAGNASYSDPERAGLANKISGLRAQLLSIANRPDGVGGFLFSGQGSSNPPFLDTPGGVVFAGLPGSVETGNLDSFALTVDGRLAWEQGRSGNGSFVTGAAANSITGSPAKGWIDSGRVLDPKQLTSNNYDIAISGVAPAATYTFTNTDTGAVQSGAFSPGQTLSFEGMAVQIGGAPADGDLFQIKPASSDLKLFAVLDQAVTDLRTTNRGGAEITQANLVAIRDLDAAMSNLQNVRSQVGERMNNLDGSENRMAALKQYSQQERSAAEDLDMVQGISDFQNQQTGYDAALKTYAMVQRMSLFQYINN
;
A
#
# COMPACT_ATOMS: atom_id res chain seq x y z
N MET A 1 17.64 -81.63 33.03
CA MET A 1 18.47 -80.98 31.98
C MET A 1 17.74 -80.73 30.67
N ARG A 2 16.80 -81.57 30.18
CA ARG A 2 16.05 -81.31 28.93
C ARG A 2 15.21 -80.01 28.94
N LEU A 3 14.66 -79.61 30.09
CA LEU A 3 13.88 -78.37 30.23
C LEU A 3 14.74 -77.10 30.17
N SER A 4 16.01 -77.15 30.62
CA SER A 4 16.90 -75.98 30.55
C SER A 4 17.49 -75.79 29.16
N THR A 5 17.73 -76.89 28.41
CA THR A 5 18.21 -76.81 27.03
C THR A 5 17.14 -76.26 26.08
N ALA A 6 15.87 -76.62 26.26
CA ALA A 6 14.74 -76.07 25.51
C ALA A 6 14.59 -74.55 25.76
N ASN A 7 14.64 -74.11 27.03
CA ASN A 7 14.59 -72.69 27.37
C ASN A 7 15.77 -71.87 26.80
N ILE A 8 16.98 -72.44 26.73
CA ILE A 8 18.15 -71.78 26.12
C ILE A 8 17.96 -71.62 24.61
N PHE A 9 17.40 -72.65 23.95
CA PHE A 9 17.13 -72.62 22.52
C PHE A 9 16.07 -71.58 22.16
N ASP A 10 14.94 -71.58 22.88
CA ASP A 10 13.87 -70.61 22.68
C ASP A 10 14.35 -69.18 22.96
N ALA A 11 15.15 -68.97 24.01
CA ALA A 11 15.77 -67.67 24.30
C ALA A 11 16.73 -67.21 23.19
N SER A 12 17.49 -68.13 22.59
CA SER A 12 18.42 -67.82 21.50
C SER A 12 17.70 -67.48 20.19
N ILE A 13 16.62 -68.19 19.86
CA ILE A 13 15.76 -67.87 18.71
C ILE A 13 15.07 -66.51 18.91
N ALA A 14 14.51 -66.26 20.09
CA ALA A 14 13.90 -64.96 20.40
C ALA A 14 14.91 -63.81 20.30
N THR A 15 16.17 -64.06 20.68
CA THR A 15 17.25 -63.06 20.54
C THR A 15 17.65 -62.85 19.08
N LEU A 16 17.73 -63.91 18.27
CA LEU A 16 18.00 -63.82 16.83
C LEU A 16 16.87 -63.08 16.10
N GLN A 17 15.61 -63.38 16.41
CA GLN A 17 14.46 -62.69 15.85
C GLN A 17 14.46 -61.20 16.20
N LYS A 18 14.77 -60.84 17.45
CA LYS A 18 14.94 -59.43 17.86
C LYS A 18 16.07 -58.72 17.10
N ARG A 19 17.22 -59.38 16.91
CA ARG A 19 18.35 -58.80 16.15
C ARG A 19 18.03 -58.64 14.67
N GLN A 20 17.33 -59.61 14.07
CA GLN A 20 16.86 -59.52 12.69
C GLN A 20 15.87 -58.36 12.52
N GLN A 21 14.96 -58.16 13.49
CA GLN A 21 14.03 -57.02 13.49
C GLN A 21 14.78 -55.68 13.59
N HIS A 22 15.72 -55.54 14.53
CA HIS A 22 16.52 -54.31 14.64
C HIS A 22 17.33 -54.00 13.37
N MET A 23 17.86 -55.03 12.70
CA MET A 23 18.58 -54.85 11.43
C MET A 23 17.65 -54.39 10.31
N GLN A 24 16.41 -54.91 10.25
CA GLN A 24 15.39 -54.44 9.31
C GLN A 24 14.99 -52.99 9.58
N ASP A 25 14.82 -52.61 10.86
CA ASP A 25 14.49 -51.24 11.25
C ASP A 25 15.61 -50.26 10.87
N SER A 26 16.88 -50.60 11.16
CA SER A 26 18.03 -49.78 10.78
C SER A 26 18.20 -49.69 9.27
N GLN A 27 17.95 -50.78 8.53
CA GLN A 27 17.94 -50.75 7.07
C GLN A 27 16.85 -49.79 6.55
N GLN A 28 15.65 -49.84 7.11
CA GLN A 28 14.55 -48.95 6.72
C GLN A 28 14.91 -47.48 6.97
N ARG A 29 15.51 -47.16 8.13
CA ARG A 29 16.00 -45.80 8.45
C ARG A 29 17.10 -45.33 7.50
N LEU A 30 18.03 -46.21 7.13
CA LEU A 30 19.08 -45.90 6.15
C LEU A 30 18.52 -45.67 4.74
N THR A 31 17.50 -46.45 4.33
CA THR A 31 16.89 -46.27 3.00
C THR A 31 16.00 -45.05 2.91
N SER A 32 15.32 -44.68 4.00
CA SER A 32 14.47 -43.48 4.08
C SER A 32 15.27 -42.20 4.34
N GLY A 33 16.47 -42.32 4.93
CA GLY A 33 17.27 -41.20 5.42
C GLY A 33 16.71 -40.54 6.68
N LYS A 34 15.67 -41.14 7.31
CA LYS A 34 15.02 -40.59 8.50
C LYS A 34 15.26 -41.46 9.72
N ARG A 35 15.52 -40.79 10.84
CA ARG A 35 15.58 -41.40 12.17
C ARG A 35 14.17 -41.77 12.67
N ILE A 36 13.18 -40.94 12.38
CA ILE A 36 11.78 -41.13 12.77
C ILE A 36 10.95 -41.43 11.52
N GLU A 37 10.53 -42.68 11.39
CA GLU A 37 9.64 -43.13 10.32
C GLU A 37 8.17 -43.20 10.80
N ARG A 38 7.98 -43.57 12.07
CA ARG A 38 6.67 -43.66 12.71
C ARG A 38 6.67 -42.84 14.00
N ALA A 39 5.52 -42.25 14.33
CA ALA A 39 5.36 -41.51 15.59
C ALA A 39 5.62 -42.38 16.84
N SER A 40 5.50 -43.71 16.72
CA SER A 40 5.86 -44.67 17.77
C SER A 40 7.36 -44.75 18.06
N ASP A 41 8.22 -44.36 17.13
CA ASP A 41 9.67 -44.51 17.25
C ASP A 41 10.27 -43.46 18.19
N ASP A 42 9.74 -42.23 18.14
CA ASP A 42 10.05 -41.13 19.04
C ASP A 42 8.88 -40.12 19.01
N PRO A 43 7.92 -40.21 19.94
CA PRO A 43 6.74 -39.34 19.93
C PRO A 43 7.10 -37.87 20.16
N THR A 44 8.21 -37.59 20.84
CA THR A 44 8.63 -36.20 21.13
C THR A 44 9.29 -35.55 19.92
N GLY A 45 10.14 -36.29 19.21
CA GLY A 45 10.74 -35.86 17.95
C GLY A 45 9.70 -35.72 16.84
N ALA A 46 8.77 -36.67 16.73
CA ALA A 46 7.65 -36.57 15.79
C ALA A 46 6.80 -35.31 16.06
N ALA A 47 6.47 -35.01 17.32
CA ALA A 47 5.74 -33.80 17.67
C ALA A 47 6.52 -32.49 17.40
N ARG A 48 7.86 -32.51 17.40
CA ARG A 48 8.68 -31.36 16.97
C ARG A 48 8.66 -31.21 15.45
N ALA A 49 8.87 -32.30 14.72
CA ALA A 49 8.84 -32.32 13.26
C ALA A 49 7.47 -31.85 12.72
N GLU A 50 6.37 -32.30 13.31
CA GLU A 50 5.01 -31.87 12.94
C GLU A 50 4.78 -30.37 13.19
N ARG A 51 5.22 -29.84 14.34
CA ARG A 51 5.14 -28.39 14.60
C ARG A 51 5.95 -27.58 13.60
N ALA A 52 7.14 -28.05 13.26
CA ALA A 52 7.98 -27.42 12.25
C ALA A 52 7.34 -27.47 10.85
N LEU A 53 6.72 -28.60 10.47
CA LEU A 53 5.95 -28.74 9.23
C LEU A 53 4.77 -27.78 9.18
N ALA A 54 4.01 -27.66 10.27
CA ALA A 54 2.91 -26.71 10.37
C ALA A 54 3.39 -25.27 10.21
N ALA A 55 4.51 -24.90 10.82
CA ALA A 55 5.12 -23.58 10.67
C ALA A 55 5.57 -23.31 9.22
N ILE A 56 6.18 -24.29 8.55
CA ILE A 56 6.53 -24.18 7.12
C ILE A 56 5.29 -23.94 6.27
N GLY A 57 4.22 -24.74 6.48
CA GLY A 57 2.96 -24.58 5.74
C GLY A 57 2.33 -23.20 5.95
N GLN A 58 2.41 -22.66 7.16
CA GLN A 58 1.94 -21.31 7.48
C GLN A 58 2.74 -20.24 6.73
N VAL A 59 4.07 -20.38 6.68
CA VAL A 59 4.94 -19.46 5.91
C VAL A 59 4.61 -19.51 4.42
N GLU A 60 4.40 -20.70 3.85
CA GLU A 60 4.05 -20.85 2.43
C GLU A 60 2.67 -20.28 2.09
N ALA A 61 1.70 -20.38 2.99
CA ALA A 61 0.41 -19.72 2.85
C ALA A 61 0.56 -18.19 2.82
N ASN A 62 1.35 -17.63 3.73
CA ASN A 62 1.60 -16.20 3.76
C ASN A 62 2.45 -15.70 2.58
N GLN A 63 3.35 -16.52 2.03
CA GLN A 63 4.17 -16.10 0.89
C GLN A 63 3.28 -15.79 -0.31
N ARG A 64 2.26 -16.63 -0.55
CA ARG A 64 1.27 -16.37 -1.61
C ARG A 64 0.49 -15.07 -1.37
N ALA A 65 0.17 -14.77 -0.12
CA ALA A 65 -0.50 -13.53 0.27
C ALA A 65 0.40 -12.30 0.04
N LEU A 66 1.68 -12.42 0.40
CA LEU A 66 2.71 -11.40 0.18
C LEU A 66 2.92 -11.15 -1.33
N ASP A 67 3.06 -12.20 -2.13
CA ASP A 67 3.26 -12.08 -3.58
C ASP A 67 2.07 -11.40 -4.26
N ALA A 68 0.84 -11.71 -3.83
CA ALA A 68 -0.38 -11.06 -4.31
C ALA A 68 -0.39 -9.56 -3.96
N SER A 69 -0.03 -9.22 -2.72
CA SER A 69 0.11 -7.82 -2.28
C SER A 69 1.19 -7.08 -3.06
N ARG A 70 2.38 -7.67 -3.23
CA ARG A 70 3.49 -7.09 -3.99
C ARG A 70 3.10 -6.79 -5.43
N ASN A 71 2.40 -7.72 -6.08
CA ASN A 71 1.88 -7.50 -7.43
C ASN A 71 0.91 -6.31 -7.45
N SER A 72 -0.08 -6.28 -6.57
CA SER A 72 -1.06 -5.18 -6.50
C SER A 72 -0.42 -3.83 -6.19
N MET A 73 0.53 -3.77 -5.26
CA MET A 73 1.25 -2.53 -4.93
C MET A 73 2.12 -2.05 -6.10
N THR A 74 2.75 -2.96 -6.84
CA THR A 74 3.51 -2.63 -8.07
C THR A 74 2.62 -2.05 -9.16
N LEU A 75 1.45 -2.67 -9.38
CA LEU A 75 0.43 -2.18 -10.32
C LEU A 75 -0.11 -0.81 -9.90
N SER A 76 -0.36 -0.61 -8.61
CA SER A 76 -0.85 0.65 -8.04
C SER A 76 0.20 1.75 -8.16
N GLU A 77 1.46 1.46 -7.86
CA GLU A 77 2.61 2.37 -8.02
C GLU A 77 2.76 2.83 -9.47
N SER A 78 2.70 1.90 -10.42
CA SER A 78 2.72 2.22 -11.86
C SER A 78 1.54 3.10 -12.25
N ALA A 79 0.32 2.79 -11.78
CA ALA A 79 -0.86 3.60 -12.06
C ALA A 79 -0.75 5.04 -11.52
N LEU A 80 -0.21 5.20 -10.30
CA LEU A 80 0.04 6.53 -9.72
C LEU A 80 1.14 7.28 -10.46
N GLY A 81 2.15 6.57 -10.99
CA GLY A 81 3.16 7.13 -11.88
C GLY A 81 2.55 7.69 -13.17
N ASP A 82 1.75 6.88 -13.88
CA ASP A 82 1.05 7.28 -15.10
C ASP A 82 0.12 8.48 -14.84
N ALA A 83 -0.59 8.48 -13.70
CA ALA A 83 -1.44 9.60 -13.29
C ALA A 83 -0.64 10.90 -13.12
N GLY A 84 0.54 10.82 -12.51
CA GLY A 84 1.44 11.96 -12.34
C GLY A 84 1.87 12.57 -13.68
N GLU A 85 2.17 11.75 -14.68
CA GLU A 85 2.52 12.22 -16.03
C GLU A 85 1.35 12.93 -16.71
N ILE A 86 0.13 12.38 -16.61
CA ILE A 86 -1.06 13.02 -17.18
C ILE A 86 -1.34 14.36 -16.48
N LEU A 87 -1.20 14.42 -15.16
CA LEU A 87 -1.41 15.67 -14.41
C LEU A 87 -0.41 16.75 -14.77
N GLN A 88 0.85 16.37 -15.03
CA GLN A 88 1.84 17.30 -15.54
C GLN A 88 1.46 17.86 -16.92
N GLN A 89 0.94 17.03 -17.83
CA GLN A 89 0.43 17.50 -19.12
C GLN A 89 -0.79 18.43 -19.00
N ILE A 90 -1.67 18.16 -18.03
CA ILE A 90 -2.80 19.05 -17.72
C ILE A 90 -2.25 20.37 -17.20
N ARG A 91 -1.28 20.35 -16.28
CA ARG A 91 -0.65 21.54 -15.72
C ARG A 91 -0.04 22.42 -16.81
N GLU A 92 0.70 21.84 -17.75
CA GLU A 92 1.23 22.55 -18.91
C GLU A 92 0.14 23.18 -19.77
N THR A 93 -0.97 22.46 -19.95
CA THR A 93 -2.13 22.95 -20.71
C THR A 93 -2.84 24.10 -20.00
N LEU A 94 -2.94 24.07 -18.66
CA LEU A 94 -3.46 25.18 -17.85
C LEU A 94 -2.52 26.40 -17.87
N VAL A 95 -1.20 26.17 -17.77
CA VAL A 95 -0.22 27.26 -17.89
C VAL A 95 -0.36 27.95 -19.25
N ALA A 96 -0.49 27.19 -20.34
CA ALA A 96 -0.77 27.74 -21.66
C ALA A 96 -2.12 28.49 -21.69
N ALA A 97 -3.15 27.93 -21.07
CA ALA A 97 -4.46 28.56 -20.95
C ALA A 97 -4.40 29.87 -20.14
N GLY A 98 -3.40 30.10 -19.30
CA GLY A 98 -3.19 31.38 -18.63
C GLY A 98 -2.79 32.54 -19.55
N ASN A 99 -2.42 32.27 -20.81
CA ASN A 99 -1.99 33.30 -21.75
C ASN A 99 -3.14 34.27 -22.08
N ALA A 100 -2.97 35.56 -21.77
CA ALA A 100 -3.99 36.59 -21.98
C ALA A 100 -4.34 36.84 -23.45
N SER A 101 -3.46 36.48 -24.40
CA SER A 101 -3.70 36.68 -25.84
C SER A 101 -4.58 35.61 -26.49
N TYR A 102 -4.90 34.52 -25.79
CA TYR A 102 -5.78 33.49 -26.33
C TYR A 102 -7.25 33.91 -26.36
N SER A 103 -7.85 33.68 -27.52
CA SER A 103 -9.27 33.84 -27.80
C SER A 103 -10.12 32.72 -27.19
N ASP A 104 -11.42 32.95 -27.07
CA ASP A 104 -12.36 31.96 -26.54
C ASP A 104 -12.34 30.62 -27.32
N PRO A 105 -12.28 30.59 -28.67
CA PRO A 105 -12.14 29.34 -29.40
C PRO A 105 -10.84 28.58 -29.10
N GLU A 106 -9.72 29.29 -28.91
CA GLU A 106 -8.44 28.66 -28.56
C GLU A 106 -8.50 28.04 -27.15
N ARG A 107 -9.10 28.74 -26.18
CA ARG A 107 -9.33 28.23 -24.82
C ARG A 107 -10.25 27.02 -24.82
N ALA A 108 -11.31 27.03 -25.63
CA ALA A 108 -12.19 25.87 -25.82
C ALA A 108 -11.43 24.66 -26.39
N GLY A 109 -10.45 24.89 -27.27
CA GLY A 109 -9.53 23.85 -27.75
C GLY A 109 -8.69 23.23 -26.62
N LEU A 110 -8.14 24.06 -25.73
CA LEU A 110 -7.41 23.59 -24.54
C LEU A 110 -8.32 22.83 -23.57
N ALA A 111 -9.57 23.28 -23.41
CA ALA A 111 -10.58 22.59 -22.59
C ALA A 111 -10.86 21.18 -23.12
N ASN A 112 -10.90 21.00 -24.45
CA ASN A 112 -11.06 19.67 -25.06
C ASN A 112 -9.86 18.77 -24.81
N LYS A 113 -8.64 19.33 -24.85
CA LYS A 113 -7.42 18.59 -24.48
C LYS A 113 -7.47 18.13 -23.02
N ILE A 114 -7.81 19.02 -22.08
CA ILE A 114 -7.96 18.67 -20.66
C ILE A 114 -9.07 17.63 -20.46
N SER A 115 -10.19 17.73 -21.17
CA SER A 115 -11.27 16.74 -21.10
C SER A 115 -10.80 15.34 -21.52
N GLY A 116 -9.96 15.24 -22.57
CA GLY A 116 -9.36 13.98 -22.99
C GLY A 116 -8.39 13.41 -21.96
N LEU A 117 -7.54 14.25 -21.37
CA LEU A 117 -6.60 13.85 -20.30
C LEU A 117 -7.35 13.44 -19.02
N ARG A 118 -8.43 14.13 -18.66
CA ARG A 118 -9.33 13.74 -17.56
C ARG A 118 -9.91 12.35 -17.78
N ALA A 119 -10.37 12.03 -18.99
CA ALA A 119 -10.91 10.70 -19.31
C ALA A 119 -9.83 9.61 -19.18
N GLN A 120 -8.58 9.91 -19.56
CA GLN A 120 -7.46 8.99 -19.35
C GLN A 120 -7.16 8.80 -17.85
N LEU A 121 -7.18 9.87 -17.04
CA LEU A 121 -7.05 9.76 -15.58
C LEU A 121 -8.16 8.92 -14.96
N LEU A 122 -9.40 9.05 -15.44
CA LEU A 122 -10.51 8.23 -14.95
C LEU A 122 -10.29 6.75 -15.26
N SER A 123 -9.73 6.43 -16.43
CA SER A 123 -9.33 5.06 -16.78
C SER A 123 -8.23 4.53 -15.84
N ILE A 124 -7.27 5.37 -15.46
CA ILE A 124 -6.21 5.01 -14.50
C ILE A 124 -6.80 4.80 -13.10
N ALA A 125 -7.69 5.68 -12.64
CA ALA A 125 -8.37 5.55 -11.35
C ALA A 125 -9.25 4.29 -11.27
N ASN A 126 -9.73 3.81 -12.42
CA ASN A 126 -10.48 2.55 -12.57
C ASN A 126 -9.62 1.41 -13.14
N ARG A 127 -8.31 1.40 -12.88
CA ARG A 127 -7.44 0.31 -13.35
C ARG A 127 -7.77 -1.02 -12.64
N PRO A 128 -7.99 -2.12 -13.39
CA PRO A 128 -8.26 -3.43 -12.80
C PRO A 128 -7.01 -4.04 -12.17
N ASP A 129 -7.20 -4.91 -11.18
CA ASP A 129 -6.13 -5.66 -10.50
C ASP A 129 -5.70 -6.94 -11.25
N GLY A 130 -6.43 -7.32 -12.31
CA GLY A 130 -6.19 -8.53 -13.11
C GLY A 130 -6.85 -9.81 -12.59
N VAL A 131 -7.49 -9.76 -11.41
CA VAL A 131 -8.15 -10.93 -10.76
C VAL A 131 -9.67 -10.71 -10.62
N GLY A 132 -10.17 -9.55 -11.02
CA GLY A 132 -11.61 -9.22 -11.08
C GLY A 132 -12.03 -8.06 -10.17
N GLY A 133 -11.06 -7.41 -9.52
CA GLY A 133 -11.24 -6.18 -8.76
C GLY A 133 -10.54 -4.98 -9.39
N PHE A 134 -10.43 -3.90 -8.62
CA PHE A 134 -9.81 -2.65 -9.02
C PHE A 134 -8.78 -2.20 -7.98
N LEU A 135 -7.67 -1.63 -8.44
CA LEU A 135 -6.55 -1.24 -7.59
C LEU A 135 -6.94 -0.20 -6.54
N PHE A 136 -7.78 0.77 -6.92
CA PHE A 136 -8.22 1.90 -6.09
C PHE A 136 -9.62 1.71 -5.50
N SER A 137 -10.05 0.47 -5.28
CA SER A 137 -11.39 0.17 -4.77
C SER A 137 -11.55 0.26 -3.26
N GLY A 138 -10.48 0.55 -2.52
CA GLY A 138 -10.49 0.56 -1.07
C GLY A 138 -10.76 -0.83 -0.49
N GLN A 139 -11.86 -1.06 0.24
CA GLN A 139 -12.21 -2.39 0.78
C GLN A 139 -12.68 -3.43 -0.26
N GLY A 140 -12.40 -3.21 -1.55
CA GLY A 140 -12.67 -4.16 -2.62
C GLY A 140 -14.05 -3.97 -3.23
N SER A 141 -14.11 -4.06 -4.56
CA SER A 141 -15.35 -4.01 -5.34
C SER A 141 -15.11 -4.66 -6.70
N SER A 142 -16.11 -5.40 -7.19
CA SER A 142 -16.14 -5.90 -8.57
C SER A 142 -16.68 -4.86 -9.57
N ASN A 143 -17.21 -3.74 -9.07
CA ASN A 143 -17.64 -2.59 -9.86
C ASN A 143 -16.55 -1.50 -9.87
N PRO A 144 -16.45 -0.71 -10.97
CA PRO A 144 -15.52 0.41 -11.04
C PRO A 144 -15.68 1.38 -9.85
N PRO A 145 -14.58 1.75 -9.16
CA PRO A 145 -14.66 2.59 -7.97
C PRO A 145 -15.03 4.05 -8.27
N PHE A 146 -14.79 4.55 -9.47
CA PHE A 146 -15.11 5.93 -9.86
C PHE A 146 -16.13 5.94 -10.98
N LEU A 147 -17.28 6.57 -10.72
CA LEU A 147 -18.38 6.70 -11.67
C LEU A 147 -18.48 8.14 -12.15
N ASP A 148 -18.49 8.35 -13.47
CA ASP A 148 -18.71 9.67 -14.07
C ASP A 148 -20.21 9.95 -14.16
N THR A 149 -20.69 10.91 -13.36
CA THR A 149 -22.10 11.30 -13.31
C THR A 149 -22.27 12.73 -13.83
N PRO A 150 -23.50 13.18 -14.15
CA PRO A 150 -23.72 14.58 -14.53
C PRO A 150 -23.25 15.61 -13.49
N GLY A 151 -23.11 15.22 -12.23
CA GLY A 151 -22.58 16.05 -11.13
C GLY A 151 -21.06 15.94 -10.94
N GLY A 152 -20.35 15.27 -11.84
CA GLY A 152 -18.92 14.97 -11.75
C GLY A 152 -18.65 13.52 -11.35
N VAL A 153 -17.37 13.20 -11.16
CA VAL A 153 -16.92 11.87 -10.74
C VAL A 153 -17.21 11.68 -9.24
N VAL A 154 -17.79 10.52 -8.91
CA VAL A 154 -18.08 10.12 -7.53
C VAL A 154 -17.40 8.79 -7.23
N PHE A 155 -16.74 8.71 -6.08
CA PHE A 155 -16.26 7.45 -5.52
C PHE A 155 -17.42 6.57 -5.01
N ALA A 156 -17.64 5.43 -5.67
CA ALA A 156 -18.65 4.43 -5.37
C ALA A 156 -18.09 3.21 -4.59
N GLY A 157 -16.87 3.31 -4.06
CA GLY A 157 -16.25 2.29 -3.21
C GLY A 157 -16.41 2.54 -1.71
N LEU A 158 -15.88 1.62 -0.92
CA LEU A 158 -15.74 1.77 0.53
C LEU A 158 -14.29 2.18 0.86
N PRO A 159 -14.08 3.18 1.73
CA PRO A 159 -12.73 3.59 2.13
C PRO A 159 -12.02 2.50 2.93
N GLY A 160 -10.68 2.50 2.92
CA GLY A 160 -9.82 1.48 3.55
C GLY A 160 -9.06 0.63 2.54
N SER A 161 -8.61 -0.56 2.95
CA SER A 161 -7.92 -1.55 2.10
C SER A 161 -8.43 -2.95 2.40
N VAL A 162 -8.35 -3.84 1.41
CA VAL A 162 -8.47 -5.29 1.62
C VAL A 162 -7.12 -5.78 2.10
N GLU A 163 -7.11 -6.61 3.13
CA GLU A 163 -5.91 -7.16 3.73
C GLU A 163 -5.91 -8.70 3.62
N THR A 164 -4.73 -9.30 3.49
CA THR A 164 -4.54 -10.76 3.46
C THR A 164 -3.31 -11.19 4.24
N GLY A 165 -3.27 -12.46 4.67
CA GLY A 165 -2.17 -13.02 5.45
C GLY A 165 -2.56 -13.32 6.89
N ASN A 166 -1.92 -14.34 7.46
CA ASN A 166 -2.23 -14.87 8.78
C ASN A 166 -1.20 -14.53 9.86
N LEU A 167 0.00 -14.09 9.48
CA LEU A 167 1.05 -13.63 10.42
C LEU A 167 1.15 -12.11 10.38
N ASP A 168 1.23 -11.56 9.16
CA ASP A 168 1.22 -10.14 8.87
C ASP A 168 0.02 -9.83 7.96
N SER A 169 -0.50 -8.61 8.08
CA SER A 169 -1.57 -8.07 7.24
C SER A 169 -0.95 -7.40 6.01
N PHE A 170 -1.29 -7.89 4.82
CA PHE A 170 -0.81 -7.36 3.55
C PHE A 170 -1.94 -6.73 2.73
N ALA A 171 -1.80 -5.45 2.43
CA ALA A 171 -2.79 -4.72 1.64
C ALA A 171 -2.84 -5.21 0.19
N LEU A 172 -4.02 -5.51 -0.31
CA LEU A 172 -4.29 -5.89 -1.70
C LEU A 172 -4.83 -4.74 -2.54
N THR A 173 -5.16 -3.61 -1.92
CA THR A 173 -5.77 -2.45 -2.58
C THR A 173 -5.28 -1.15 -1.96
N VAL A 174 -5.47 -0.07 -2.71
CA VAL A 174 -5.25 1.30 -2.26
C VAL A 174 -6.60 1.98 -2.05
N ASP A 175 -6.69 2.84 -1.05
CA ASP A 175 -7.88 3.67 -0.85
C ASP A 175 -7.98 4.72 -1.96
N GLY A 176 -8.92 4.51 -2.89
CA GLY A 176 -9.14 5.43 -3.98
C GLY A 176 -9.65 6.79 -3.51
N ARG A 177 -10.46 6.86 -2.46
CA ARG A 177 -10.94 8.15 -1.94
C ARG A 177 -9.76 8.96 -1.42
N LEU A 178 -8.84 8.32 -0.68
CA LEU A 178 -7.61 8.96 -0.23
C LEU A 178 -6.77 9.48 -1.40
N ALA A 179 -6.61 8.68 -2.45
CA ALA A 179 -5.79 9.04 -3.62
C ALA A 179 -6.38 10.20 -4.44
N TRP A 180 -7.68 10.18 -4.71
CA TRP A 180 -8.30 10.99 -5.75
C TRP A 180 -9.26 12.08 -5.24
N GLU A 181 -9.77 11.95 -4.03
CA GLU A 181 -10.82 12.83 -3.46
C GLU A 181 -10.40 13.59 -2.18
N GLN A 182 -9.27 13.26 -1.56
CA GLN A 182 -8.86 13.82 -0.26
C GLN A 182 -7.64 14.76 -0.34
N GLY A 183 -7.45 15.43 -1.48
CA GLY A 183 -6.43 16.46 -1.58
C GLY A 183 -6.66 17.59 -0.56
N ARG A 184 -5.58 18.18 -0.07
CA ARG A 184 -5.66 19.34 0.82
C ARG A 184 -5.73 20.62 -0.01
N SER A 185 -6.87 21.30 0.01
CA SER A 185 -7.14 22.45 -0.87
C SER A 185 -6.27 23.68 -0.58
N GLY A 186 -6.20 24.59 -1.56
CA GLY A 186 -5.55 25.89 -1.37
C GLY A 186 -4.03 25.79 -1.39
N ASN A 187 -3.37 26.63 -0.59
CA ASN A 187 -1.92 26.55 -0.36
C ASN A 187 -1.54 25.55 0.75
N GLY A 188 -2.47 24.64 1.11
CA GLY A 188 -2.33 23.72 2.24
C GLY A 188 -2.74 24.31 3.60
N SER A 189 -2.96 25.62 3.71
CA SER A 189 -3.47 26.24 4.94
C SER A 189 -4.81 26.92 4.72
N PHE A 190 -4.94 27.66 3.62
CA PHE A 190 -6.16 28.35 3.24
C PHE A 190 -6.31 28.41 1.72
N VAL A 191 -7.53 28.67 1.29
CA VAL A 191 -7.98 28.83 -0.09
C VAL A 191 -8.34 30.29 -0.30
N THR A 192 -7.77 30.90 -1.32
CA THR A 192 -8.15 32.24 -1.78
C THR A 192 -9.04 32.16 -3.02
N GLY A 193 -9.91 33.14 -3.21
CA GLY A 193 -10.72 33.26 -4.42
C GLY A 193 -11.37 34.64 -4.55
N ALA A 194 -11.74 35.00 -5.78
CA ALA A 194 -12.55 36.18 -6.02
C ALA A 194 -14.04 35.83 -5.87
N ALA A 195 -14.81 36.71 -5.25
CA ALA A 195 -16.26 36.65 -5.20
C ALA A 195 -16.87 37.69 -6.16
N ALA A 196 -18.19 37.63 -6.34
CA ALA A 196 -18.91 38.67 -7.06
C ALA A 196 -18.75 40.02 -6.35
N ASN A 197 -18.61 41.08 -7.14
CA ASN A 197 -18.55 42.44 -6.64
C ASN A 197 -19.81 42.78 -5.84
N SER A 198 -19.62 43.27 -4.61
CA SER A 198 -20.67 43.52 -3.63
C SER A 198 -21.67 44.61 -4.04
N ILE A 199 -21.31 45.48 -4.99
CA ILE A 199 -22.14 46.59 -5.47
C ILE A 199 -22.86 46.19 -6.76
N THR A 200 -22.13 45.63 -7.73
CA THR A 200 -22.63 45.39 -9.09
C THR A 200 -23.10 43.95 -9.33
N GLY A 201 -22.75 43.01 -8.45
CA GLY A 201 -22.98 41.57 -8.64
C GLY A 201 -22.18 40.94 -9.80
N SER A 202 -21.34 41.73 -10.49
CA SER A 202 -20.50 41.26 -11.58
C SER A 202 -19.23 40.57 -11.08
N PRO A 203 -18.54 39.75 -11.89
CA PRO A 203 -17.23 39.22 -11.52
C PRO A 203 -16.24 40.34 -11.17
N ALA A 204 -15.40 40.11 -10.16
CA ALA A 204 -14.37 41.05 -9.74
C ALA A 204 -13.43 41.41 -10.90
N LYS A 205 -12.92 42.65 -10.89
CA LYS A 205 -11.97 43.17 -11.90
C LYS A 205 -10.51 43.02 -11.47
N GLY A 206 -10.27 42.66 -10.21
CA GLY A 206 -8.98 42.17 -9.72
C GLY A 206 -8.93 40.65 -9.60
N TRP A 207 -7.73 40.12 -9.37
CA TRP A 207 -7.49 38.73 -9.01
C TRP A 207 -6.64 38.67 -7.74
N ILE A 208 -6.82 37.61 -6.95
CA ILE A 208 -6.04 37.33 -5.74
C ILE A 208 -5.14 36.12 -5.98
N ASP A 209 -3.89 36.22 -5.54
CA ASP A 209 -2.94 35.11 -5.58
C ASP A 209 -3.34 33.98 -4.61
N SER A 210 -2.63 32.85 -4.66
CA SER A 210 -2.87 31.71 -3.75
C SER A 210 -2.54 32.02 -2.28
N GLY A 211 -1.89 33.15 -2.01
CA GLY A 211 -1.41 33.57 -0.71
C GLY A 211 -0.31 32.68 -0.12
N ARG A 212 0.26 33.14 0.98
CA ARG A 212 1.29 32.43 1.75
C ARG A 212 1.10 32.64 3.25
N VAL A 213 1.59 31.70 4.04
CA VAL A 213 1.67 31.83 5.51
C VAL A 213 2.98 32.54 5.87
N LEU A 214 2.89 33.67 6.58
CA LEU A 214 4.04 34.40 7.13
C LEU A 214 4.39 33.92 8.54
N ASP A 215 3.38 33.75 9.40
CA ASP A 215 3.56 33.28 10.79
C ASP A 215 2.54 32.19 11.12
N PRO A 216 2.96 30.91 11.17
CA PRO A 216 2.09 29.80 11.51
C PRO A 216 1.44 29.91 12.90
N LYS A 217 2.02 30.66 13.84
CA LYS A 217 1.47 30.81 15.20
C LYS A 217 0.25 31.73 15.25
N GLN A 218 0.15 32.63 14.28
CA GLN A 218 -0.95 33.60 14.18
C GLN A 218 -2.07 33.11 13.26
N LEU A 219 -1.82 32.03 12.50
CA LEU A 219 -2.79 31.48 11.58
C LEU A 219 -4.01 30.98 12.35
N THR A 220 -5.19 31.47 11.99
CA THR A 220 -6.45 30.99 12.53
C THR A 220 -7.24 30.26 11.42
N SER A 221 -8.05 29.27 11.79
CA SER A 221 -8.90 28.53 10.83
C SER A 221 -10.22 29.25 10.55
N ASN A 222 -10.20 30.58 10.51
CA ASN A 222 -11.36 31.41 10.28
C ASN A 222 -11.56 31.73 8.78
N ASN A 223 -12.73 32.26 8.47
CA ASN A 223 -13.09 32.80 7.17
C ASN A 223 -12.82 34.30 7.14
N TYR A 224 -12.36 34.79 6.00
CA TYR A 224 -12.05 36.20 5.81
C TYR A 224 -12.57 36.71 4.49
N ASP A 225 -13.00 37.97 4.50
CA ASP A 225 -13.40 38.73 3.33
C ASP A 225 -12.50 39.97 3.19
N ILE A 226 -12.05 40.24 1.97
CA ILE A 226 -11.26 41.41 1.61
C ILE A 226 -12.10 42.22 0.62
N ALA A 227 -12.64 43.33 1.10
CA ALA A 227 -13.40 44.26 0.27
C ALA A 227 -12.49 45.40 -0.19
N ILE A 228 -12.53 45.72 -1.49
CA ILE A 228 -11.91 46.92 -2.05
C ILE A 228 -12.96 48.01 -2.13
N SER A 229 -12.65 49.19 -1.60
CA SER A 229 -13.50 50.37 -1.68
C SER A 229 -12.78 51.56 -2.30
N GLY A 230 -13.48 52.26 -3.18
CA GLY A 230 -12.97 53.35 -3.99
C GLY A 230 -12.17 52.89 -5.21
N VAL A 231 -11.56 53.85 -5.90
CA VAL A 231 -10.76 53.63 -7.10
C VAL A 231 -9.36 54.20 -6.91
N ALA A 232 -8.37 53.62 -7.61
CA ALA A 232 -6.99 54.10 -7.56
C ALA A 232 -6.91 55.60 -7.96
N PRO A 233 -6.05 56.42 -7.30
CA PRO A 233 -5.05 56.05 -6.30
C PRO A 233 -5.54 56.08 -4.84
N ALA A 234 -6.82 56.41 -4.59
CA ALA A 234 -7.38 56.55 -3.24
C ALA A 234 -8.16 55.31 -2.79
N ALA A 235 -7.93 54.15 -3.43
CA ALA A 235 -8.57 52.90 -3.05
C ALA A 235 -8.11 52.46 -1.65
N THR A 236 -9.02 51.86 -0.91
CA THR A 236 -8.77 51.27 0.40
C THR A 236 -9.16 49.80 0.37
N TYR A 237 -8.49 48.99 1.17
CA TYR A 237 -8.93 47.63 1.43
C TYR A 237 -9.50 47.56 2.84
N THR A 238 -10.47 46.67 3.03
CA THR A 238 -10.99 46.29 4.34
C THR A 238 -10.94 44.78 4.43
N PHE A 239 -10.07 44.29 5.31
CA PHE A 239 -9.91 42.89 5.66
C PHE A 239 -10.79 42.60 6.86
N THR A 240 -11.74 41.67 6.73
CA THR A 240 -12.70 41.34 7.77
C THR A 240 -12.59 39.84 8.07
N ASN A 241 -12.35 39.49 9.32
CA ASN A 241 -12.57 38.14 9.82
C ASN A 241 -14.06 37.94 10.06
N THR A 242 -14.71 37.09 9.28
CA THR A 242 -16.17 36.91 9.33
C THR A 242 -16.63 36.07 10.52
N ASP A 243 -15.72 35.35 11.18
CA ASP A 243 -16.02 34.55 12.36
C ASP A 243 -15.87 35.35 13.67
N THR A 244 -14.88 36.24 13.75
CA THR A 244 -14.61 37.06 14.96
C THR A 244 -15.12 38.49 14.86
N GLY A 245 -15.39 38.99 13.65
CA GLY A 245 -15.73 40.38 13.38
C GLY A 245 -14.53 41.35 13.46
N ALA A 246 -13.30 40.85 13.59
CA ALA A 246 -12.11 41.69 13.56
C ALA A 246 -11.91 42.31 12.17
N VAL A 247 -11.59 43.61 12.12
CA VAL A 247 -11.42 44.34 10.86
C VAL A 247 -10.10 45.08 10.86
N GLN A 248 -9.40 45.06 9.72
CA GLN A 248 -8.23 45.88 9.42
C GLN A 248 -8.42 46.57 8.07
N SER A 249 -8.29 47.89 8.05
CA SER A 249 -8.36 48.67 6.82
C SER A 249 -7.05 49.42 6.57
N GLY A 250 -6.77 49.69 5.30
CA GLY A 250 -5.60 50.47 4.91
C GLY A 250 -5.70 50.98 3.47
N ALA A 251 -4.72 51.80 3.08
CA ALA A 251 -4.57 52.21 1.68
C ALA A 251 -4.26 50.97 0.82
N PHE A 252 -4.87 50.91 -0.36
CA PHE A 252 -4.70 49.82 -1.31
C PHE A 252 -4.00 50.30 -2.57
N SER A 253 -3.00 49.54 -3.02
CA SER A 253 -2.38 49.67 -4.33
C SER A 253 -2.32 48.31 -5.01
N PRO A 254 -2.65 48.18 -6.31
CA PRO A 254 -2.56 46.91 -7.03
C PRO A 254 -1.16 46.30 -6.95
N GLY A 255 -1.07 45.01 -6.63
CA GLY A 255 0.19 44.27 -6.47
C GLY A 255 0.86 44.43 -5.10
N GLN A 256 0.30 45.24 -4.20
CA GLN A 256 0.77 45.33 -2.81
C GLN A 256 0.50 44.02 -2.06
N THR A 257 1.45 43.60 -1.23
CA THR A 257 1.23 42.53 -0.26
C THR A 257 0.37 43.04 0.90
N LEU A 258 -0.78 42.41 1.10
CA LEU A 258 -1.66 42.62 2.23
C LEU A 258 -1.41 41.50 3.25
N SER A 259 -1.19 41.86 4.51
CA SER A 259 -0.97 40.89 5.59
C SER A 259 -1.98 41.06 6.72
N PHE A 260 -2.51 39.93 7.20
CA PHE A 260 -3.49 39.86 8.28
C PHE A 260 -3.38 38.50 8.99
N GLU A 261 -3.38 38.49 10.33
CA GLU A 261 -3.38 37.28 11.17
C GLU A 261 -2.41 36.16 10.67
N GLY A 262 -1.14 36.51 10.44
CA GLY A 262 -0.11 35.57 9.99
C GLY A 262 -0.19 35.15 8.51
N MET A 263 -1.16 35.64 7.75
CA MET A 263 -1.31 35.39 6.31
C MET A 263 -0.80 36.58 5.49
N ALA A 264 -0.38 36.31 4.26
CA ALA A 264 -0.12 37.32 3.25
C ALA A 264 -0.73 36.94 1.90
N VAL A 265 -1.35 37.91 1.25
CA VAL A 265 -1.94 37.78 -0.09
C VAL A 265 -1.60 39.00 -0.94
N GLN A 266 -1.68 38.86 -2.24
CA GLN A 266 -1.54 39.94 -3.21
C GLN A 266 -2.76 40.00 -4.11
N ILE A 267 -3.31 41.20 -4.28
CA ILE A 267 -4.41 41.45 -5.23
C ILE A 267 -3.83 42.22 -6.41
N GLY A 268 -3.91 41.61 -7.59
CA GLY A 268 -3.46 42.18 -8.85
C GLY A 268 -4.62 42.56 -9.79
N GLY A 269 -4.26 43.05 -10.97
CA GLY A 269 -5.23 43.54 -11.96
C GLY A 269 -5.68 44.97 -11.69
N ALA A 270 -6.90 45.30 -12.10
CA ALA A 270 -7.49 46.62 -11.93
C ALA A 270 -8.79 46.50 -11.11
N PRO A 271 -8.69 46.19 -9.79
CA PRO A 271 -9.87 46.01 -8.96
C PRO A 271 -10.73 47.28 -8.94
N ALA A 272 -12.04 47.07 -8.97
CA ALA A 272 -13.04 48.12 -8.93
C ALA A 272 -13.62 48.28 -7.53
N ASP A 273 -14.31 49.40 -7.30
CA ASP A 273 -15.06 49.64 -6.07
C ASP A 273 -16.09 48.52 -5.86
N GLY A 274 -16.12 47.95 -4.66
CA GLY A 274 -16.97 46.84 -4.28
C GLY A 274 -16.43 45.44 -4.60
N ASP A 275 -15.24 45.31 -5.21
CA ASP A 275 -14.63 43.99 -5.47
C ASP A 275 -14.38 43.26 -4.15
N LEU A 276 -14.71 41.97 -4.12
CA LEU A 276 -14.65 41.12 -2.93
C LEU A 276 -13.77 39.90 -3.20
N PHE A 277 -12.87 39.62 -2.27
CA PHE A 277 -12.04 38.41 -2.28
C PHE A 277 -12.23 37.65 -0.96
N GLN A 278 -12.25 36.34 -1.02
CA GLN A 278 -12.47 35.49 0.14
C GLN A 278 -11.23 34.65 0.44
N ILE A 279 -10.99 34.44 1.73
CA ILE A 279 -10.05 33.47 2.24
C ILE A 279 -10.83 32.50 3.12
N LYS A 280 -10.77 31.22 2.78
CA LYS A 280 -11.41 30.13 3.52
C LYS A 280 -10.35 29.17 4.05
N PRO A 281 -10.54 28.52 5.20
CA PRO A 281 -9.61 27.51 5.66
C PRO A 281 -9.51 26.36 4.66
N ALA A 282 -8.32 25.77 4.53
CA ALA A 282 -8.13 24.60 3.69
C ALA A 282 -8.91 23.40 4.24
N SER A 283 -9.47 22.62 3.32
CA SER A 283 -10.19 21.37 3.58
C SER A 283 -9.47 20.19 2.95
N SER A 284 -9.72 18.98 3.46
CA SER A 284 -9.16 17.72 2.92
C SER A 284 -10.16 16.95 2.04
N ASP A 285 -11.00 17.68 1.30
CA ASP A 285 -12.04 17.13 0.41
C ASP A 285 -11.85 17.64 -1.03
N LEU A 286 -10.60 17.97 -1.41
CA LEU A 286 -10.31 18.40 -2.77
C LEU A 286 -10.36 17.20 -3.71
N LYS A 287 -11.37 17.18 -4.57
CA LYS A 287 -11.58 16.15 -5.58
C LYS A 287 -10.87 16.53 -6.87
N LEU A 288 -9.90 15.71 -7.29
CA LEU A 288 -9.13 15.97 -8.51
C LEU A 288 -10.04 16.17 -9.73
N PHE A 289 -10.99 15.27 -9.93
CA PHE A 289 -11.88 15.35 -11.10
C PHE A 289 -12.76 16.60 -11.07
N ALA A 290 -13.19 17.07 -9.90
CA ALA A 290 -13.94 18.32 -9.77
C ALA A 290 -13.08 19.55 -10.13
N VAL A 291 -11.79 19.54 -9.77
CA VAL A 291 -10.84 20.60 -10.19
C VAL A 291 -10.72 20.63 -11.71
N LEU A 292 -10.60 19.47 -12.35
CA LEU A 292 -10.49 19.37 -13.81
C LEU A 292 -11.79 19.78 -14.51
N ASP A 293 -12.95 19.38 -13.98
CA ASP A 293 -14.27 19.74 -14.51
C ASP A 293 -14.53 21.24 -14.40
N GLN A 294 -14.14 21.83 -13.26
CA GLN A 294 -14.22 23.27 -13.07
C GLN A 294 -13.30 24.01 -14.05
N ALA A 295 -12.05 23.56 -14.21
CA ALA A 295 -11.13 24.15 -15.19
C ALA A 295 -11.65 24.04 -16.63
N VAL A 296 -12.23 22.90 -17.02
CA VAL A 296 -12.85 22.73 -18.34
C VAL A 296 -14.04 23.67 -18.53
N THR A 297 -14.89 23.80 -17.51
CA THR A 297 -16.03 24.73 -17.52
C THR A 297 -15.54 26.17 -17.66
N ASP A 298 -14.53 26.54 -16.89
CA ASP A 298 -13.92 27.86 -16.88
C ASP A 298 -13.31 28.26 -18.23
N LEU A 299 -12.69 27.31 -18.94
CA LEU A 299 -12.11 27.54 -20.27
C LEU A 299 -13.14 27.56 -21.40
N ARG A 300 -14.34 27.01 -21.18
CA ARG A 300 -15.44 27.00 -22.16
C ARG A 300 -16.35 28.22 -22.03
N THR A 301 -16.42 28.83 -20.85
CA THR A 301 -17.18 30.06 -20.64
C THR A 301 -16.58 31.18 -21.49
N THR A 302 -17.40 31.77 -22.36
CA THR A 302 -17.01 32.83 -23.28
C THR A 302 -17.16 34.22 -22.64
N ASN A 303 -16.51 35.23 -23.23
CA ASN A 303 -16.60 36.64 -22.81
C ASN A 303 -16.15 36.93 -21.37
N ARG A 304 -15.24 36.11 -20.84
CA ARG A 304 -14.66 36.34 -19.50
C ARG A 304 -13.69 37.51 -19.51
N GLY A 305 -13.66 38.27 -18.43
CA GLY A 305 -12.68 39.34 -18.25
C GLY A 305 -11.27 38.78 -18.04
N GLY A 306 -10.23 39.56 -18.38
CA GLY A 306 -8.84 39.13 -18.19
C GLY A 306 -8.52 38.73 -16.74
N ALA A 307 -9.00 39.49 -15.75
CA ALA A 307 -8.83 39.16 -14.33
C ALA A 307 -9.56 37.88 -13.91
N GLU A 308 -10.73 37.64 -14.49
CA GLU A 308 -11.52 36.44 -14.23
C GLU A 308 -10.81 35.18 -14.76
N ILE A 309 -10.27 35.27 -15.98
CA ILE A 309 -9.44 34.22 -16.58
C ILE A 309 -8.20 33.96 -15.74
N THR A 310 -7.50 35.01 -15.30
CA THR A 310 -6.31 34.89 -14.44
C THR A 310 -6.67 34.22 -13.11
N GLN A 311 -7.75 34.63 -12.46
CA GLN A 311 -8.20 34.03 -11.21
C GLN A 311 -8.54 32.54 -11.37
N ALA A 312 -9.34 32.19 -12.37
CA ALA A 312 -9.73 30.81 -12.63
C ALA A 312 -8.51 29.93 -12.90
N ASN A 313 -7.54 30.43 -13.68
CA ASN A 313 -6.32 29.69 -13.98
C ASN A 313 -5.41 29.51 -12.76
N LEU A 314 -5.26 30.55 -11.91
CA LEU A 314 -4.50 30.45 -10.66
C LEU A 314 -5.10 29.42 -9.71
N VAL A 315 -6.43 29.42 -9.57
CA VAL A 315 -7.18 28.44 -8.75
C VAL A 315 -6.99 27.03 -9.30
N ALA A 316 -7.18 26.83 -10.61
CA ALA A 316 -7.03 25.54 -11.26
C ALA A 316 -5.61 24.97 -11.10
N ILE A 317 -4.56 25.78 -11.31
CA ILE A 317 -3.16 25.33 -11.14
C ILE A 317 -2.87 25.02 -9.67
N ARG A 318 -3.27 25.88 -8.74
CA ARG A 318 -3.07 25.66 -7.30
C ARG A 318 -3.71 24.36 -6.83
N ASP A 319 -4.97 24.14 -7.19
CA ASP A 319 -5.72 22.98 -6.75
C ASP A 319 -5.24 21.70 -7.48
N LEU A 320 -4.79 21.82 -8.73
CA LEU A 320 -4.11 20.72 -9.42
C LEU A 320 -2.79 20.34 -8.72
N ASP A 321 -1.96 21.32 -8.36
CA ASP A 321 -0.69 21.09 -7.65
C ASP A 321 -0.93 20.45 -6.27
N ALA A 322 -2.00 20.84 -5.58
CA ALA A 322 -2.44 20.21 -4.35
C ALA A 322 -2.86 18.74 -4.54
N ALA A 323 -3.64 18.45 -5.60
CA ALA A 323 -4.04 17.09 -5.93
C ALA A 323 -2.83 16.21 -6.36
N MET A 324 -1.89 16.77 -7.12
CA MET A 324 -0.63 16.13 -7.49
C MET A 324 0.20 15.78 -6.25
N SER A 325 0.31 16.70 -5.29
CA SER A 325 1.02 16.46 -4.02
C SER A 325 0.36 15.34 -3.22
N ASN A 326 -0.98 15.29 -3.20
CA ASN A 326 -1.71 14.20 -2.55
C ASN A 326 -1.42 12.84 -3.19
N LEU A 327 -1.45 12.75 -4.52
CA LEU A 327 -1.11 11.53 -5.24
C LEU A 327 0.34 11.10 -5.00
N GLN A 328 1.29 12.03 -4.92
CA GLN A 328 2.67 11.75 -4.55
C GLN A 328 2.80 11.22 -3.12
N ASN A 329 2.00 11.72 -2.18
CA ASN A 329 1.96 11.21 -0.80
C ASN A 329 1.41 9.77 -0.77
N VAL A 330 0.32 9.49 -1.50
CA VAL A 330 -0.23 8.13 -1.59
C VAL A 330 0.74 7.18 -2.28
N ARG A 331 1.41 7.62 -3.35
CA ARG A 331 2.48 6.87 -4.02
C ARG A 331 3.62 6.54 -3.05
N SER A 332 4.01 7.51 -2.22
CA SER A 332 5.02 7.30 -1.17
C SER A 332 4.57 6.26 -0.12
N GLN A 333 3.28 6.25 0.26
CA GLN A 333 2.72 5.23 1.15
C GLN A 333 2.70 3.84 0.50
N VAL A 334 2.43 3.74 -0.80
CA VAL A 334 2.55 2.48 -1.55
C VAL A 334 4.01 2.01 -1.57
N GLY A 335 4.97 2.93 -1.77
CA GLY A 335 6.40 2.65 -1.64
C GLY A 335 6.80 2.11 -0.25
N GLU A 336 6.29 2.72 0.82
CA GLU A 336 6.50 2.23 2.19
C GLU A 336 5.92 0.83 2.39
N ARG A 337 4.71 0.57 1.86
CA ARG A 337 4.11 -0.78 1.89
C ARG A 337 5.00 -1.79 1.17
N MET A 338 5.56 -1.47 0.00
CA MET A 338 6.50 -2.37 -0.70
C MET A 338 7.75 -2.66 0.12
N ASN A 339 8.35 -1.67 0.77
CA ASN A 339 9.49 -1.89 1.67
C ASN A 339 9.12 -2.79 2.86
N ASN A 340 7.92 -2.64 3.41
CA ASN A 340 7.41 -3.50 4.48
C ASN A 340 7.18 -4.95 3.99
N LEU A 341 6.75 -5.14 2.73
CA LEU A 341 6.66 -6.48 2.12
C LEU A 341 8.03 -7.14 2.01
N ASP A 342 9.07 -6.40 1.58
CA ASP A 342 10.44 -6.93 1.50
C ASP A 342 10.97 -7.34 2.89
N GLY A 343 10.69 -6.53 3.91
CA GLY A 343 11.03 -6.87 5.30
C GLY A 343 10.30 -8.13 5.79
N SER A 344 9.04 -8.29 5.40
CA SER A 344 8.21 -9.45 5.79
C SER A 344 8.66 -10.73 5.07
N GLU A 345 9.01 -10.63 3.79
CA GLU A 345 9.58 -11.74 3.01
C GLU A 345 10.87 -12.26 3.65
N ASN A 346 11.77 -11.36 4.06
CA ASN A 346 13.01 -11.75 4.74
C ASN A 346 12.75 -12.47 6.08
N ARG A 347 11.79 -11.99 6.88
CA ARG A 347 11.39 -12.67 8.14
C ARG A 347 10.81 -14.05 7.88
N MET A 348 9.97 -14.17 6.84
CA MET A 348 9.35 -15.43 6.45
C MET A 348 10.37 -16.43 5.91
N ALA A 349 11.32 -15.99 5.09
CA ALA A 349 12.43 -16.81 4.62
C ALA A 349 13.26 -17.34 5.79
N ALA A 350 13.60 -16.48 6.77
CA ALA A 350 14.32 -16.88 7.97
C ALA A 350 13.53 -17.89 8.83
N LEU A 351 12.23 -17.67 9.03
CA LEU A 351 11.36 -18.59 9.77
C LEU A 351 11.22 -19.94 9.07
N LYS A 352 11.12 -19.95 7.74
CA LYS A 352 11.08 -21.18 6.93
C LYS A 352 12.38 -21.97 7.08
N GLN A 353 13.53 -21.30 6.96
CA GLN A 353 14.84 -21.93 7.12
C GLN A 353 15.02 -22.51 8.53
N TYR A 354 14.68 -21.74 9.56
CA TYR A 354 14.73 -22.21 10.95
C TYR A 354 13.83 -23.44 11.17
N SER A 355 12.59 -23.39 10.66
CA SER A 355 11.65 -24.51 10.78
C SER A 355 12.13 -25.74 10.01
N GLN A 356 12.78 -25.58 8.85
CA GLN A 356 13.41 -26.68 8.12
C GLN A 356 14.56 -27.31 8.92
N GLN A 357 15.39 -26.51 9.60
CA GLN A 357 16.45 -27.01 10.46
C GLN A 357 15.90 -27.78 11.66
N GLU A 358 14.87 -27.25 12.33
CA GLU A 358 14.18 -27.93 13.44
C GLU A 358 13.56 -29.25 12.98
N ARG A 359 12.96 -29.28 11.78
CA ARG A 359 12.40 -30.50 11.20
C ARG A 359 13.50 -31.53 10.94
N SER A 360 14.58 -31.13 10.27
CA SER A 360 15.73 -31.97 9.96
C SER A 360 16.38 -32.52 11.24
N ALA A 361 16.64 -31.68 12.23
CA ALA A 361 17.20 -32.10 13.52
C ALA A 361 16.29 -33.07 14.28
N ALA A 362 14.98 -33.02 14.05
CA ALA A 362 14.02 -33.93 14.67
C ALA A 362 13.88 -35.26 13.91
N GLU A 363 13.82 -35.23 12.56
CA GLU A 363 13.42 -36.38 11.74
C GLU A 363 14.58 -37.06 11.01
N ASP A 364 15.65 -36.34 10.63
CA ASP A 364 16.67 -36.85 9.72
C ASP A 364 17.67 -37.76 10.45
N LEU A 365 18.16 -38.77 9.73
CA LEU A 365 19.19 -39.68 10.21
C LEU A 365 20.57 -39.11 9.90
N ASP A 366 21.45 -39.09 10.91
CA ASP A 366 22.89 -38.97 10.66
C ASP A 366 23.36 -40.24 9.95
N MET A 367 23.58 -40.16 8.63
CA MET A 367 23.94 -41.30 7.81
C MET A 367 25.28 -41.92 8.23
N VAL A 368 26.22 -41.15 8.76
CA VAL A 368 27.52 -41.67 9.19
C VAL A 368 27.35 -42.56 10.42
N GLN A 369 26.62 -42.06 11.42
CA GLN A 369 26.29 -42.84 12.61
C GLN A 369 25.39 -44.03 12.25
N GLY A 370 24.37 -43.82 11.41
CA GLY A 370 23.42 -44.85 10.99
C GLY A 370 24.09 -46.02 10.25
N ILE A 371 25.04 -45.74 9.35
CA ILE A 371 25.81 -46.79 8.65
C ILE A 371 26.67 -47.57 9.65
N SER A 372 27.32 -46.87 10.58
CA SER A 372 28.16 -47.49 11.62
C SER A 372 27.33 -48.41 12.53
N ASP A 373 26.16 -47.96 12.97
CA ASP A 373 25.25 -48.74 13.80
C ASP A 373 24.70 -49.96 13.06
N PHE A 374 24.34 -49.81 11.78
CA PHE A 374 23.89 -50.93 10.95
C PHE A 374 24.98 -51.99 10.77
N GLN A 375 26.23 -51.58 10.50
CA GLN A 375 27.37 -52.50 10.39
C GLN A 375 27.64 -53.25 11.70
N ASN A 376 27.54 -52.55 12.84
CA ASN A 376 27.67 -53.15 14.17
C ASN A 376 26.54 -54.17 14.44
N GLN A 377 25.31 -53.84 14.07
CA GLN A 377 24.15 -54.74 14.20
C GLN A 377 24.29 -55.98 13.31
N GLN A 378 24.72 -55.81 12.06
CA GLN A 378 24.99 -56.90 11.12
C GLN A 378 26.07 -57.84 11.67
N THR A 379 27.20 -57.29 12.12
CA THR A 379 28.30 -58.07 12.71
C THR A 379 27.84 -58.82 13.96
N GLY A 380 27.03 -58.17 14.81
CA GLY A 380 26.47 -58.80 16.01
C GLY A 380 25.45 -59.91 15.71
N TYR A 381 24.66 -59.77 14.64
CA TYR A 381 23.75 -60.80 14.16
C TYR A 381 24.51 -62.02 13.63
N ASP A 382 25.54 -61.81 12.81
CA ASP A 382 26.41 -62.87 12.30
C ASP A 382 27.13 -63.61 13.43
N ALA A 383 27.60 -62.88 14.46
CA ALA A 383 28.18 -63.48 15.64
C ALA A 383 27.16 -64.34 16.41
N ALA A 384 25.92 -63.85 16.60
CA ALA A 384 24.86 -64.60 17.25
C ALA A 384 24.47 -65.88 16.49
N LEU A 385 24.41 -65.82 15.15
CA LEU A 385 24.18 -67.00 14.30
C LEU A 385 25.28 -68.04 14.47
N LYS A 386 26.55 -67.62 14.51
CA LYS A 386 27.69 -68.51 14.76
C LYS A 386 27.63 -69.15 16.14
N THR A 387 27.29 -68.38 17.18
CA THR A 387 27.13 -68.92 18.55
C THR A 387 25.98 -69.90 18.64
N TYR A 388 24.84 -69.60 18.02
CA TYR A 388 23.70 -70.51 17.95
C TYR A 388 24.07 -71.83 17.25
N ALA A 389 24.76 -71.76 16.10
CA ALA A 389 25.25 -72.95 15.40
C ALA A 389 26.23 -73.78 16.26
N MET A 390 27.11 -73.14 17.04
CA MET A 390 28.00 -73.83 17.99
C MET A 390 27.23 -74.53 19.12
N VAL A 391 26.22 -73.87 19.72
CA VAL A 391 25.38 -74.45 20.77
C VAL A 391 24.53 -75.62 20.24
N GLN A 392 23.96 -75.48 19.03
CA GLN A 392 23.26 -76.57 18.35
C GLN A 392 24.16 -77.80 18.18
N ARG A 393 25.39 -77.58 17.71
CA ARG A 393 26.38 -78.64 17.50
C ARG A 393 26.78 -79.33 18.81
N MET A 394 26.99 -78.58 19.90
CA MET A 394 27.30 -79.15 21.22
C MET A 394 26.14 -79.98 21.79
N SER A 395 24.89 -79.55 21.60
CA SER A 395 23.72 -80.31 22.07
C SER A 395 23.56 -81.65 21.36
N LEU A 396 23.86 -81.70 20.05
CA LEU A 396 23.87 -82.94 19.26
C LEU A 396 24.99 -83.89 19.69
N PHE A 397 26.18 -83.38 20.00
CA PHE A 397 27.26 -84.21 20.55
C PHE A 397 26.92 -84.80 21.94
N GLN A 398 26.22 -84.05 22.80
CA GLN A 398 25.74 -84.57 24.09
C GLN A 398 24.56 -85.56 23.95
N TYR A 399 23.77 -85.43 22.89
CA TYR A 399 22.68 -86.34 22.56
C TYR A 399 23.16 -87.67 21.95
N ILE A 400 24.28 -87.66 21.22
CA ILE A 400 24.90 -88.86 20.62
C ILE A 400 25.81 -89.61 21.62
N ASN A 401 26.35 -88.92 22.64
CA ASN A 401 27.19 -89.51 23.69
C ASN A 401 26.42 -89.97 24.96
N ASN A 402 25.09 -89.99 24.91
CA ASN A 402 24.23 -90.78 25.81
C ASN A 402 23.38 -91.74 24.97
#